data_AF-A0A9W6YME5-F1
#
_entry.id   AF-A0A9W6YME5-F1
#
_cell.length_a   1.000
_cell.length_b   1.000
_cell.length_c   1.000
_cell.angle_alpha   90.00
_cell.angle_beta   90.00
_cell.angle_gamma   90.00
#
_symmetry.space_group_name_H-M   'P 1'
#
loop_
_entity.id
_entity.type
_entity.pdbx_description
1 polymer ?
#
loop_
_entity_poly.entity_id
_entity_poly.type
_entity_poly.pdbx_seq_one_letter_code
_entity_poly.pdbx_strand_id
1 'polypeptide(L)'
;MGPKRRNVSAEKDLALLRQALSERPFLKERGKPMAAWGDLATQLLSDDSFSRDKLSAKNAQTRFDKLVLQKRQQNSAALAASGIDEEETEKDVLLDELIALIDDHAEAMVAEKEDAKRKREVDETASLTARQLATESMCDRSEPPKRKRKEEEMKAFLLELKAIESKENKDDREYKEAERACEREEDRRFFLQLAKSFGKHFNKSQNN
;
A
#
# COMPACT_ATOMS: atom_id res chain seq x y z
N MET A 1 -37.52 -29.62 20.15
CA MET A 1 -36.57 -28.51 20.33
C MET A 1 -35.26 -28.89 19.66
N GLY A 2 -34.79 -28.12 18.68
CA GLY A 2 -33.52 -28.39 18.00
C GLY A 2 -32.31 -28.17 18.92
N PRO A 3 -31.18 -28.87 18.71
CA PRO A 3 -30.01 -28.75 19.57
C PRO A 3 -29.47 -27.32 19.54
N LYS A 4 -29.34 -26.72 20.72
CA LYS A 4 -28.79 -25.38 20.93
C LYS A 4 -27.33 -25.39 20.44
N ARG A 5 -27.02 -24.57 19.44
CA ARG A 5 -25.68 -24.51 18.82
C ARG A 5 -24.66 -24.22 19.93
N ARG A 6 -23.63 -25.07 20.04
CA ARG A 6 -22.50 -24.84 20.95
C ARG A 6 -21.78 -23.57 20.48
N ASN A 7 -21.81 -22.52 21.31
CA ASN A 7 -21.04 -21.32 21.06
C ASN A 7 -19.55 -21.67 21.17
N VAL A 8 -18.77 -21.28 20.17
CA VAL A 8 -17.30 -21.32 20.23
C VAL A 8 -16.86 -20.39 21.37
N SER A 9 -16.01 -20.87 22.28
CA SER A 9 -15.52 -20.11 23.44
C SER A 9 -14.58 -18.97 22.99
N ALA A 10 -14.47 -17.92 23.79
CA ALA A 10 -13.57 -16.80 23.52
C ALA A 10 -12.10 -17.24 23.37
N GLU A 11 -11.66 -18.22 24.15
CA GLU A 11 -10.33 -18.83 24.04
C GLU A 11 -10.09 -19.50 22.69
N LYS A 12 -11.13 -20.12 22.13
CA LYS A 12 -11.07 -20.76 20.81
C LYS A 12 -11.04 -19.73 19.68
N ASP A 13 -11.74 -18.61 19.86
CA ASP A 13 -11.63 -17.48 18.94
C ASP A 13 -10.20 -16.93 18.95
N LEU A 14 -9.59 -16.73 20.13
CA LEU A 14 -8.21 -16.25 20.25
C LEU A 14 -7.21 -17.18 19.57
N ALA A 15 -7.29 -18.48 19.83
CA ALA A 15 -6.40 -19.45 19.18
C ALA A 15 -6.61 -19.50 17.66
N LEU A 16 -7.86 -19.41 17.18
CA LEU A 16 -8.16 -19.28 15.75
C LEU A 16 -7.51 -18.03 15.14
N LEU A 17 -7.60 -16.88 15.81
CA LEU A 17 -7.05 -15.62 15.31
C LEU A 17 -5.53 -15.63 15.30
N ARG A 18 -4.88 -16.12 16.37
CA ARG A 18 -3.42 -16.26 16.43
C ARG A 18 -2.89 -17.18 15.33
N GLN A 19 -3.57 -18.31 15.10
CA GLN A 19 -3.18 -19.23 14.03
C GLN A 19 -3.43 -18.64 12.64
N ALA A 20 -4.56 -17.94 12.45
CA ALA A 20 -4.87 -17.26 11.19
C ALA A 20 -3.86 -16.15 10.88
N LEU A 21 -3.39 -15.41 11.88
CA LEU A 21 -2.35 -14.38 11.72
C LEU A 21 -1.01 -14.99 11.28
N SER A 22 -0.68 -16.16 11.81
CA SER A 22 0.56 -16.89 11.49
C SER A 22 0.53 -17.51 10.08
N GLU A 23 -0.54 -18.22 9.72
CA GLU A 23 -0.63 -18.97 8.47
C GLU A 23 -1.21 -18.17 7.29
N ARG A 24 -1.93 -17.09 7.59
CA ARG A 24 -2.58 -16.17 6.63
C ARG A 24 -3.38 -16.89 5.54
N PRO A 25 -4.31 -17.79 5.90
CA PRO A 25 -5.11 -18.54 4.91
C PRO A 25 -5.99 -17.64 4.03
N PHE A 26 -6.34 -16.45 4.52
CA PHE A 26 -7.14 -15.44 3.82
C PHE A 26 -6.37 -14.68 2.72
N LEU A 27 -5.03 -14.75 2.70
CA LEU A 27 -4.19 -14.12 1.66
C LEU A 27 -3.77 -15.09 0.55
N LYS A 28 -4.19 -16.36 0.61
CA LYS A 28 -3.79 -17.36 -0.39
C LYS A 28 -4.45 -17.06 -1.74
N GLU A 29 -3.72 -17.34 -2.81
CA GLU A 29 -4.18 -17.16 -4.20
C GLU A 29 -5.57 -17.80 -4.43
N ARG A 30 -6.36 -17.17 -5.32
CA ARG A 30 -7.72 -17.59 -5.66
C ARG A 30 -7.80 -19.11 -5.92
N GLY A 31 -8.61 -19.81 -5.11
CA GLY A 31 -8.82 -21.27 -5.19
C GLY A 31 -8.03 -22.09 -4.17
N LYS A 32 -6.99 -21.53 -3.54
CA LYS A 32 -6.21 -22.14 -2.45
C LYS A 32 -6.68 -21.83 -1.00
N PRO A 33 -7.54 -20.84 -0.69
CA PRO A 33 -7.89 -20.52 0.70
C PRO A 33 -8.49 -21.70 1.46
N MET A 34 -9.34 -22.50 0.82
CA MET A 34 -10.03 -23.61 1.50
C MET A 34 -9.07 -24.72 1.95
N ALA A 35 -7.98 -24.96 1.21
CA ALA A 35 -6.94 -25.89 1.60
C ALA A 35 -6.18 -25.35 2.82
N ALA A 36 -5.77 -24.08 2.79
CA ALA A 36 -5.09 -23.44 3.91
C ALA A 36 -5.96 -23.36 5.18
N TRP A 37 -7.27 -23.11 5.05
CA TRP A 37 -8.20 -23.22 6.17
C TRP A 37 -8.34 -24.65 6.70
N GLY A 38 -8.16 -25.65 5.83
CA GLY A 38 -8.11 -27.07 6.21
C GLY A 38 -6.86 -27.39 7.02
N ASP A 39 -5.70 -26.97 6.53
CA ASP A 39 -4.41 -27.13 7.21
C ASP A 39 -4.45 -26.45 8.59
N LEU A 40 -4.91 -25.19 8.64
CA LEU A 40 -5.12 -24.45 9.88
C LEU A 40 -6.03 -25.22 10.86
N ALA A 41 -7.14 -25.76 10.37
CA ALA A 41 -8.06 -26.52 11.20
C ALA A 41 -7.41 -27.80 11.73
N THR A 42 -6.63 -28.51 10.92
CA THR A 42 -5.89 -29.71 11.38
C THR A 42 -4.83 -29.39 12.41
N GLN A 43 -4.14 -28.25 12.26
CA GLN A 43 -3.14 -27.79 13.21
C GLN A 43 -3.79 -27.40 14.55
N LEU A 44 -4.90 -26.66 14.52
CA LEU A 44 -5.66 -26.37 15.73
C LEU A 44 -6.18 -27.64 16.42
N LEU A 45 -6.68 -28.63 15.65
CA LEU A 45 -7.14 -29.91 16.20
C LEU A 45 -6.04 -30.77 16.82
N SER A 46 -4.79 -30.55 16.43
CA SER A 46 -3.63 -31.21 17.03
C SER A 46 -3.30 -30.66 18.42
N ASP A 47 -3.82 -29.48 18.75
CA ASP A 47 -3.72 -28.88 20.08
C ASP A 47 -4.83 -29.41 21.00
N ASP A 48 -4.48 -29.81 22.22
CA ASP A 48 -5.42 -30.40 23.20
C ASP A 48 -6.62 -29.49 23.51
N SER A 49 -6.42 -28.18 23.34
CA SER A 49 -7.44 -27.13 23.50
C SER A 49 -8.62 -27.24 22.51
N PHE A 50 -8.45 -27.92 21.37
CA PHE A 50 -9.49 -28.10 20.33
C PHE A 50 -9.88 -29.56 20.10
N SER A 51 -9.16 -30.53 20.67
CA SER A 51 -9.29 -31.97 20.43
C SER A 51 -10.72 -32.54 20.57
N ARG A 52 -11.64 -31.86 21.28
CA ARG A 52 -13.05 -32.25 21.42
C ARG A 52 -14.03 -31.67 20.39
N ASP A 53 -13.65 -30.66 19.61
CA ASP A 53 -14.53 -30.04 18.61
C ASP A 53 -14.13 -30.46 17.20
N LYS A 54 -15.11 -30.85 16.36
CA LYS A 54 -14.86 -31.06 14.93
C LYS A 54 -14.77 -29.70 14.23
N LEU A 55 -13.62 -29.04 14.30
CA LEU A 55 -13.34 -27.83 13.52
C LEU A 55 -13.06 -28.23 12.07
N SER A 56 -13.83 -27.69 11.14
CA SER A 56 -13.62 -27.88 9.70
C SER A 56 -13.11 -26.59 9.07
N ALA A 57 -12.45 -26.68 7.91
CA ALA A 57 -12.01 -25.52 7.13
C ALA A 57 -13.11 -24.47 6.97
N LYS A 58 -14.30 -24.91 6.58
CA LYS A 58 -15.47 -24.04 6.38
C LYS A 58 -15.95 -23.39 7.68
N ASN A 59 -15.92 -24.13 8.79
CA ASN A 59 -16.33 -23.59 10.10
C ASN A 59 -15.31 -22.57 10.62
N ALA A 60 -14.01 -22.84 10.45
CA ALA A 60 -12.93 -21.92 10.81
C ALA A 60 -13.04 -20.61 10.02
N GLN A 61 -13.16 -20.70 8.68
CA GLN A 61 -13.35 -19.55 7.82
C GLN A 61 -14.61 -18.76 8.20
N THR A 62 -15.76 -19.42 8.32
CA THR A 62 -17.03 -18.72 8.65
C THR A 62 -16.94 -18.02 10.01
N ARG A 63 -16.23 -18.62 10.98
CA ARG A 63 -16.04 -18.00 12.30
C ARG A 63 -15.12 -16.80 12.21
N PHE A 64 -14.01 -16.91 11.49
CA PHE A 64 -13.08 -15.82 11.22
C PHE A 64 -13.78 -14.63 10.54
N ASP A 65 -14.49 -14.87 9.44
CA ASP A 65 -15.21 -13.83 8.69
C ASP A 65 -16.21 -13.08 9.58
N LYS A 66 -16.90 -13.82 10.47
CA LYS A 66 -17.83 -13.22 11.43
C LYS A 66 -17.13 -12.33 12.44
N LEU A 67 -15.97 -12.74 12.95
CA LEU A 67 -15.20 -11.96 13.92
C LEU A 67 -14.67 -10.66 13.29
N VAL A 68 -14.12 -10.76 12.08
CA VAL A 68 -13.65 -9.60 11.29
C VAL A 68 -14.81 -8.63 11.04
N LEU A 69 -15.96 -9.12 10.61
CA LEU A 69 -17.14 -8.27 10.36
C LEU A 69 -17.60 -7.55 11.64
N GLN A 70 -17.62 -8.26 12.77
CA GLN A 70 -18.01 -7.68 14.06
C GLN A 70 -17.06 -6.56 14.47
N LYS A 71 -15.74 -6.76 14.37
CA LYS A 71 -14.75 -5.74 14.72
C LYS A 71 -14.84 -4.52 13.81
N ARG A 72 -15.02 -4.68 12.50
CA ARG A 72 -15.25 -3.55 11.59
C ARG A 72 -16.47 -2.71 11.97
N GLN A 73 -17.56 -3.36 12.38
CA GLN A 73 -18.76 -2.66 12.86
C GLN A 73 -18.50 -1.92 14.16
N GLN A 74 -17.75 -2.51 15.10
CA GLN A 74 -17.35 -1.86 16.35
C GLN A 74 -16.47 -0.65 16.09
N ASN A 75 -15.43 -0.79 15.26
CA ASN A 75 -14.52 0.33 14.91
C ASN A 75 -15.29 1.47 14.24
N SER A 76 -16.21 1.16 13.32
CA SER A 76 -17.07 2.18 12.68
C SER A 76 -17.99 2.88 13.68
N ALA A 77 -18.55 2.15 14.66
CA ALA A 77 -19.40 2.73 15.69
C ALA A 77 -18.59 3.59 16.68
N ALA A 78 -17.41 3.14 17.08
CA ALA A 78 -16.50 3.87 17.95
C ALA A 78 -16.01 5.19 17.30
N LEU A 79 -15.67 5.16 16.01
CA LEU A 79 -15.35 6.36 15.23
C LEU A 79 -16.51 7.36 15.19
N ALA A 80 -17.75 6.87 15.08
CA ALA A 80 -18.94 7.73 15.08
C ALA A 80 -19.28 8.30 16.47
N ALA A 81 -18.89 7.61 17.55
CA ALA A 81 -19.29 7.93 18.93
C ALA A 81 -18.39 8.95 19.65
N SER A 82 -17.50 9.67 18.96
CA SER A 82 -16.56 10.63 19.57
C SER A 82 -15.70 9.98 20.66
N GLY A 83 -14.94 8.94 20.29
CA GLY A 83 -13.68 8.55 20.96
C GLY A 83 -13.78 8.35 22.47
N ILE A 84 -14.61 7.41 22.91
CA ILE A 84 -14.50 6.87 24.26
C ILE A 84 -13.42 5.79 24.21
N ASP A 85 -12.40 5.94 25.05
CA ASP A 85 -11.30 4.98 25.25
C ASP A 85 -11.88 3.74 25.94
N GLU A 86 -12.21 2.73 25.13
CA GLU A 86 -12.57 1.40 25.63
C GLU A 86 -11.29 0.57 25.80
N GLU A 87 -11.23 -0.22 26.85
CA GLU A 87 -10.09 -1.10 27.13
C GLU A 87 -9.97 -2.15 25.99
N GLU A 88 -8.94 -1.99 25.15
CA GLU A 88 -8.69 -2.90 24.03
C GLU A 88 -8.23 -4.27 24.55
N THR A 89 -8.97 -5.33 24.19
CA THR A 89 -8.58 -6.69 24.54
C THR A 89 -7.53 -7.24 23.56
N GLU A 90 -6.80 -8.29 23.94
CA GLU A 90 -5.88 -8.97 23.00
C GLU A 90 -6.59 -9.39 21.70
N LYS A 91 -7.86 -9.79 21.82
CA LYS A 91 -8.69 -10.16 20.66
C LYS A 91 -8.90 -8.97 19.71
N ASP A 92 -9.08 -7.78 20.27
CA ASP A 92 -9.26 -6.55 19.50
C ASP A 92 -8.01 -6.23 18.71
N VAL A 93 -6.86 -6.22 19.37
CA VAL A 93 -5.55 -5.97 18.75
C VAL A 93 -5.28 -6.96 17.61
N LEU A 94 -5.50 -8.26 17.85
CA LEU A 94 -5.34 -9.28 16.82
C LEU A 94 -6.27 -9.06 15.62
N LEU A 95 -7.53 -8.67 15.88
CA LEU A 95 -8.49 -8.42 14.81
C LEU A 95 -8.13 -7.17 14.00
N ASP A 96 -7.64 -6.12 14.65
CA ASP A 96 -7.20 -4.90 13.97
C ASP A 96 -5.98 -5.16 13.07
N GLU A 97 -5.00 -5.94 13.55
CA GLU A 97 -3.85 -6.37 12.73
C GLU A 97 -4.30 -7.24 11.54
N LEU A 98 -5.18 -8.21 11.78
CA LEU A 98 -5.73 -9.06 10.72
C LEU A 98 -6.53 -8.26 9.68
N ILE A 99 -7.30 -7.26 10.11
CA ILE A 99 -8.05 -6.36 9.23
C ILE A 99 -7.08 -5.55 8.36
N ALA A 100 -6.04 -4.97 8.95
CA ALA A 100 -5.03 -4.21 8.21
C ALA A 100 -4.39 -5.08 7.11
N LEU A 101 -3.98 -6.32 7.44
CA LEU A 101 -3.42 -7.25 6.46
C LEU A 101 -4.39 -7.60 5.32
N ILE A 102 -5.68 -7.70 5.60
CA ILE A 102 -6.71 -7.98 4.59
C ILE A 102 -6.87 -6.77 3.66
N ASP A 103 -6.95 -5.58 4.23
CA ASP A 103 -7.18 -4.34 3.48
C ASP A 103 -5.94 -3.99 2.64
N ASP A 104 -4.73 -4.06 3.20
CA ASP A 104 -3.46 -3.86 2.48
C ASP A 104 -3.34 -4.79 1.26
N HIS A 105 -3.69 -6.07 1.44
CA HIS A 105 -3.66 -7.03 0.33
C HIS A 105 -4.74 -6.73 -0.71
N ALA A 106 -5.93 -6.30 -0.29
CA ALA A 106 -6.98 -5.90 -1.23
C ALA A 106 -6.56 -4.69 -2.07
N GLU A 107 -5.93 -3.70 -1.44
CA GLU A 107 -5.39 -2.50 -2.09
C GLU A 107 -4.26 -2.85 -3.08
N ALA A 108 -3.31 -3.70 -2.66
CA ALA A 108 -2.24 -4.17 -3.54
C ALA A 108 -2.78 -4.89 -4.79
N MET A 109 -3.79 -5.75 -4.61
CA MET A 109 -4.43 -6.47 -5.72
C MET A 109 -5.22 -5.54 -6.67
N VAL A 110 -5.74 -4.41 -6.18
CA VAL A 110 -6.38 -3.39 -7.02
C VAL A 110 -5.32 -2.63 -7.79
N ALA A 111 -4.27 -2.15 -7.12
CA ALA A 111 -3.18 -1.42 -7.74
C ALA A 111 -2.51 -2.23 -8.86
N GLU A 112 -2.24 -3.52 -8.64
CA GLU A 112 -1.66 -4.40 -9.66
C GLU A 112 -2.55 -4.51 -10.91
N LYS A 113 -3.88 -4.62 -10.71
CA LYS A 113 -4.84 -4.67 -11.83
C LYS A 113 -4.90 -3.35 -12.59
N GLU A 114 -4.86 -2.22 -11.88
CA GLU A 114 -4.84 -0.91 -12.50
C GLU A 114 -3.55 -0.66 -13.29
N ASP A 115 -2.41 -1.10 -12.78
CA ASP A 115 -1.13 -1.05 -13.49
C ASP A 115 -1.13 -1.94 -14.73
N ALA A 116 -1.66 -3.16 -14.62
CA ALA A 116 -1.82 -4.06 -15.76
C ALA A 116 -2.76 -3.46 -16.82
N LYS A 117 -3.83 -2.79 -16.41
CA LYS A 117 -4.75 -2.10 -17.31
C LYS A 117 -4.08 -0.91 -18.00
N ARG A 118 -3.38 -0.05 -17.24
CA ARG A 118 -2.64 1.10 -17.79
C ARG A 118 -1.60 0.67 -18.81
N LYS A 119 -0.84 -0.40 -18.55
CA LYS A 119 0.13 -0.94 -19.51
C LYS A 119 -0.53 -1.38 -20.82
N ARG A 120 -1.68 -2.07 -20.74
CA ARG A 120 -2.45 -2.47 -21.94
C ARG A 120 -2.95 -1.26 -22.73
N GLU A 121 -3.46 -0.23 -22.06
CA GLU A 121 -3.91 0.99 -22.71
C GLU A 121 -2.77 1.74 -23.41
N VAL A 122 -1.58 1.78 -22.80
CA VAL A 122 -0.37 2.34 -23.42
C VAL A 122 0.03 1.55 -24.66
N ASP A 123 0.04 0.22 -24.59
CA ASP A 123 0.39 -0.63 -25.73
C ASP A 123 -0.63 -0.49 -26.88
N GLU A 124 -1.93 -0.43 -26.56
CA GLU A 124 -2.99 -0.22 -27.53
C GLU A 124 -2.90 1.16 -28.20
N THR A 125 -2.67 2.22 -27.43
CA THR A 125 -2.52 3.58 -27.97
C THR A 125 -1.28 3.70 -28.84
N ALA A 126 -0.13 3.18 -28.40
CA ALA A 126 1.09 3.12 -29.21
C ALA A 126 0.88 2.37 -30.54
N SER A 127 0.17 1.24 -30.50
CA SER A 127 -0.18 0.46 -31.69
C SER A 127 -1.10 1.22 -32.65
N LEU A 128 -2.07 1.98 -32.13
CA LEU A 128 -2.94 2.83 -32.95
C LEU A 128 -2.17 3.98 -33.59
N THR A 129 -1.32 4.67 -32.83
CA THR A 129 -0.47 5.76 -33.35
C THR A 129 0.49 5.26 -34.43
N ALA A 130 1.13 4.10 -34.24
CA ALA A 130 2.01 3.51 -35.25
C ALA A 130 1.26 3.23 -36.57
N ARG A 131 0.01 2.74 -36.49
CA ARG A 131 -0.84 2.53 -37.66
C ARG A 131 -1.20 3.84 -38.35
N GLN A 132 -1.58 4.87 -37.59
CA GLN A 132 -1.90 6.20 -38.12
C GLN A 132 -0.70 6.82 -38.86
N LEU A 133 0.47 6.84 -38.24
CA LEU A 133 1.71 7.37 -38.84
C LEU A 133 2.09 6.62 -40.12
N ALA A 134 1.95 5.30 -40.14
CA ALA A 134 2.20 4.51 -41.34
C ALA A 134 1.23 4.89 -42.48
N THR A 135 -0.08 5.02 -42.19
CA THR A 135 -1.08 5.43 -43.19
C THR A 135 -0.87 6.85 -43.71
N GLU A 136 -0.50 7.79 -42.84
CA GLU A 136 -0.23 9.18 -43.20
C GLU A 136 1.02 9.29 -44.09
N SER A 137 2.08 8.53 -43.78
CA SER A 137 3.30 8.49 -44.60
C SER A 137 3.06 7.99 -46.03
N MET A 138 2.05 7.13 -46.22
CA MET A 138 1.64 6.66 -47.55
C MET A 138 0.80 7.69 -48.31
N CYS A 139 0.03 8.52 -47.60
CA CYS A 139 -0.77 9.60 -48.18
C CYS A 139 0.09 10.83 -48.56
N ASP A 140 1.13 11.15 -47.78
CA ASP A 140 2.05 12.29 -48.04
C ASP A 140 3.02 12.03 -49.22
N ARG A 141 2.97 10.83 -49.82
CA ARG A 141 3.81 10.42 -50.96
C ARG A 141 3.28 10.86 -52.33
N SER A 142 2.12 11.51 -52.39
CA SER A 142 1.48 11.98 -53.63
C SER A 142 1.72 13.46 -54.00
N GLU A 143 2.50 14.26 -53.24
CA GLU A 143 2.80 15.68 -53.59
C GLU A 143 4.30 15.96 -53.88
N PRO A 144 4.64 16.76 -54.94
CA PRO A 144 6.02 17.17 -55.26
C PRO A 144 6.49 18.39 -54.42
N PRO A 145 7.79 18.79 -54.42
CA PRO A 145 8.62 18.89 -53.22
C PRO A 145 8.53 20.21 -52.41
N LYS A 146 8.18 20.11 -51.12
CA LYS A 146 8.35 21.17 -50.07
C LYS A 146 9.52 20.90 -49.10
N ARG A 147 10.47 20.05 -49.49
CA ARG A 147 11.46 19.42 -48.58
C ARG A 147 12.32 20.39 -47.76
N LYS A 148 12.67 21.56 -48.30
CA LYS A 148 13.55 22.53 -47.61
C LYS A 148 12.87 23.19 -46.39
N ARG A 149 11.57 23.47 -46.48
CA ARG A 149 10.81 24.10 -45.39
C ARG A 149 10.61 23.14 -44.20
N LYS A 150 10.31 21.86 -44.49
CA LYS A 150 10.19 20.81 -43.46
C LYS A 150 11.53 20.56 -42.72
N GLU A 151 12.66 20.74 -43.39
CA GLU A 151 14.00 20.57 -42.77
C GLU A 151 14.34 21.72 -41.81
N GLU A 152 13.99 22.96 -42.15
CA GLU A 152 14.14 24.12 -41.27
C GLU A 152 13.22 24.03 -40.04
N GLU A 153 11.98 23.57 -40.22
CA GLU A 153 11.03 23.31 -39.12
C GLU A 153 11.54 22.20 -38.18
N MET A 154 12.09 21.12 -38.71
CA MET A 154 12.73 20.06 -37.91
C MET A 154 13.96 20.56 -37.15
N LYS A 155 14.80 21.40 -37.79
CA LYS A 155 15.96 22.01 -37.13
C LYS A 155 15.56 22.95 -36.00
N ALA A 156 14.50 23.75 -36.19
CA ALA A 156 13.96 24.63 -35.15
C ALA A 156 13.43 23.82 -33.95
N PHE A 157 12.70 22.73 -34.20
CA PHE A 157 12.19 21.85 -33.15
C PHE A 157 13.32 21.16 -32.36
N LEU A 158 14.37 20.70 -33.03
CA LEU A 158 15.57 20.13 -32.39
C LEU A 158 16.32 21.15 -31.51
N LEU A 159 16.37 22.41 -31.93
CA LEU A 159 16.94 23.50 -31.14
C LEU A 159 16.11 23.78 -29.89
N GLU A 160 14.78 23.76 -30.00
CA GLU A 160 13.86 23.96 -28.88
C GLU A 160 13.96 22.84 -27.85
N LEU A 161 13.98 21.57 -28.28
CA LEU A 161 14.22 20.40 -27.42
C LEU A 161 15.53 20.52 -26.64
N LYS A 162 16.61 20.91 -27.32
CA LYS A 162 17.92 21.08 -26.69
C LYS A 162 17.94 22.23 -25.68
N ALA A 163 17.17 23.30 -25.92
CA ALA A 163 17.05 24.41 -24.99
C ALA A 163 16.29 24.01 -23.73
N ILE A 164 15.22 23.21 -23.87
CA ILE A 164 14.45 22.67 -22.74
C ILE A 164 15.32 21.76 -21.89
N GLU A 165 16.01 20.80 -22.50
CA GLU A 165 16.91 19.87 -21.80
C GLU A 165 18.05 20.60 -21.09
N SER A 166 18.62 21.64 -21.72
CA SER A 166 19.66 22.45 -21.09
C SER A 166 19.12 23.26 -19.90
N LYS A 167 17.85 23.66 -19.93
CA LYS A 167 17.22 24.41 -18.84
C LYS A 167 16.89 23.50 -17.67
N GLU A 168 16.31 22.33 -17.92
CA GLU A 168 16.01 21.32 -16.90
C GLU A 168 17.28 20.86 -16.18
N ASN A 169 18.35 20.58 -16.93
CA ASN A 169 19.65 20.24 -16.35
C ASN A 169 20.26 21.36 -15.49
N LYS A 170 19.93 22.62 -15.77
CA LYS A 170 20.39 23.76 -14.98
C LYS A 170 19.56 23.90 -13.71
N ASP A 171 18.24 23.81 -13.83
CA ASP A 171 17.31 23.87 -12.70
C ASP A 171 17.58 22.73 -11.70
N ASP A 172 17.90 21.52 -12.18
CA ASP A 172 18.31 20.38 -11.35
C ASP A 172 19.61 20.62 -10.57
N ARG A 173 20.57 21.31 -11.18
CA ARG A 173 21.83 21.68 -10.51
C ARG A 173 21.56 22.71 -9.42
N GLU A 174 20.76 23.73 -9.74
CA GLU A 174 20.36 24.77 -8.79
C GLU A 174 19.56 24.19 -7.62
N TYR A 175 18.65 23.24 -7.88
CA TYR A 175 17.89 22.55 -6.84
C TYR A 175 18.80 21.77 -5.88
N LYS A 176 19.74 20.98 -6.42
CA LYS A 176 20.72 20.23 -5.61
C LYS A 176 21.65 21.14 -4.82
N GLU A 177 21.99 22.31 -5.34
CA GLU A 177 22.79 23.31 -4.63
C GLU A 177 21.99 23.98 -3.51
N ALA A 178 20.71 24.27 -3.74
CA ALA A 178 19.80 24.81 -2.74
C ALA A 178 19.51 23.81 -1.61
N GLU A 179 19.32 22.52 -1.93
CA GLU A 179 19.14 21.44 -0.95
C GLU A 179 20.34 21.35 -0.01
N ARG A 180 21.57 21.29 -0.55
CA ARG A 180 22.80 21.32 0.25
C ARG A 180 22.98 22.61 1.05
N ALA A 181 22.41 23.74 0.60
CA ALA A 181 22.42 24.98 1.37
C ALA A 181 21.43 24.90 2.54
N CYS A 182 20.23 24.34 2.31
CA CYS A 182 19.21 24.13 3.33
C CYS A 182 19.70 23.18 4.43
N GLU A 183 20.29 22.05 4.07
CA GLU A 183 20.90 21.10 5.02
C GLU A 183 21.94 21.79 5.91
N ARG A 184 22.82 22.61 5.32
CA ARG A 184 23.82 23.38 6.08
C ARG A 184 23.19 24.39 7.03
N GLU A 185 22.07 25.00 6.67
CA GLU A 185 21.33 25.90 7.56
C GLU A 185 20.62 25.15 8.69
N GLU A 186 20.05 23.98 8.41
CA GLU A 186 19.43 23.11 9.41
C GLU A 186 20.45 22.59 10.41
N ASP A 187 21.61 22.12 9.95
CA ASP A 187 22.73 21.73 10.80
C ASP A 187 23.18 22.89 11.71
N ARG A 188 23.27 24.09 11.14
CA ARG A 188 23.62 25.30 11.92
C ARG A 188 22.54 25.61 12.96
N ARG A 189 21.26 25.47 12.63
CA ARG A 189 20.14 25.67 13.57
C ARG A 189 20.17 24.63 14.68
N PHE A 190 20.38 23.36 14.34
CA PHE A 190 20.50 22.26 15.28
C PHE A 190 21.66 22.49 16.26
N PHE A 191 22.85 22.85 15.74
CA PHE A 191 24.00 23.19 16.57
C PHE A 191 23.75 24.38 17.50
N LEU A 192 23.09 25.44 17.03
CA LEU A 192 22.74 26.59 17.87
C LEU A 192 21.71 26.23 18.94
N GLN A 193 20.75 25.35 18.64
CA GLN A 193 19.78 24.86 19.62
C GLN A 193 20.44 23.97 20.68
N LEU A 194 21.37 23.10 20.26
CA LEU A 194 22.18 22.27 21.16
C LEU A 194 23.09 23.11 22.06
N ALA A 195 23.74 24.15 21.51
CA ALA A 195 24.56 25.07 22.30
C ALA A 195 23.71 25.84 23.33
N LYS A 196 22.48 26.24 22.97
CA LYS A 196 21.54 26.87 23.91
C LYS A 196 21.07 25.92 25.00
N SER A 197 20.79 24.65 24.69
CA SER A 197 20.36 23.67 25.70
C SER A 197 21.49 23.33 26.68
N PHE A 198 22.73 23.19 26.18
CA PHE A 198 23.91 22.99 27.01
C PHE A 198 24.21 24.20 27.91
N GLY A 199 24.09 25.43 27.38
CA GLY A 199 24.24 26.65 28.17
C GLY A 199 23.18 26.80 29.28
N LYS A 200 21.96 26.30 29.05
CA LYS A 200 20.86 26.32 30.04
C LYS A 200 21.09 25.34 31.19
N HIS A 201 21.73 24.20 30.93
CA HIS A 201 22.10 23.23 31.97
C HIS A 201 23.29 23.70 32.82
N PHE A 202 24.26 24.42 32.22
CA PHE A 202 25.38 24.98 32.97
C PHE A 202 24.96 26.08 33.96
N ASN A 203 24.00 26.93 33.58
CA ASN A 203 23.53 28.03 34.43
C ASN A 203 22.59 27.57 35.56
N LYS A 204 21.92 26.42 35.42
CA LYS A 204 21.06 25.84 36.46
C LYS A 204 21.86 25.14 37.58
N SER A 205 23.10 24.74 37.31
CA SER A 205 23.97 24.08 38.28
C SER A 205 24.80 25.04 39.14
N GLN A 206 24.80 26.35 38.84
CA GLN A 206 25.51 27.39 39.60
C GLN A 206 24.59 28.18 40.55
N ASN A 207 23.27 27.94 40.51
CA ASN A 207 22.25 28.71 41.23
C ASN A 207 21.48 27.88 42.28
N ASN A 208 22.05 26.77 42.77
CA ASN A 208 21.46 25.96 43.84
C ASN A 208 22.50 25.61 44.90
#